data_AF-F1THD6-F1
#
_entry.id   AF-F1THD6-F1
#
_cell.length_a   1.000
_cell.length_b   1.000
_cell.length_c   1.000
_cell.angle_alpha   90.00
_cell.angle_beta   90.00
_cell.angle_gamma   90.00
#
_symmetry.space_group_name_H-M   'P 1'
#
loop_
_entity.id
_entity.type
_entity.pdbx_description
1 polymer ?
#
loop_
_entity_poly.entity_id
_entity_poly.type
_entity_poly.pdbx_seq_one_letter_code
_entity_poly.pdbx_strand_id
1 'polypeptide(L)' 'MDEQEISEFISELEIIRILNWKKHYRPKVDICDETQWSITVRIAEIVFEKYGDNSYPKSWEIYCNAIEKLINKPFT' A
#
# COMPACT_ATOMS: atom_id res chain seq x y z
N MET A 1 -14.38 11.87 -7.16
CA MET A 1 -12.94 11.86 -7.42
C MET A 1 -12.72 12.57 -8.72
N ASP A 2 -12.20 13.78 -8.63
CA ASP A 2 -11.83 14.53 -9.83
C ASP A 2 -10.46 14.06 -10.37
N GLU A 3 -10.11 14.49 -11.58
CA GLU A 3 -8.85 14.11 -12.22
C GLU A 3 -7.61 14.60 -11.44
N GLN A 4 -7.75 15.69 -10.68
CA GLN A 4 -6.66 16.25 -9.90
C GLN A 4 -6.35 15.38 -8.68
N GLU A 5 -7.37 14.98 -7.93
CA GLU A 5 -7.25 14.05 -6.79
C GLU A 5 -6.61 12.72 -7.21
N ILE A 6 -6.97 12.21 -8.39
CA ILE A 6 -6.37 11.00 -8.96
C ILE A 6 -4.89 11.22 -9.30
N SER A 7 -4.55 12.35 -9.93
CA SER A 7 -3.18 12.67 -10.34
C SER A 7 -2.25 12.87 -9.13
N GLU A 8 -2.74 13.55 -8.10
CA GLU A 8 -2.03 13.74 -6.83
C GLU A 8 -1.77 12.39 -6.15
N PHE A 9 -2.78 11.51 -6.10
CA PHE A 9 -2.63 10.17 -5.55
C PHE A 9 -1.60 9.32 -6.31
N ILE A 10 -1.63 9.36 -7.65
CA ILE A 10 -0.62 8.65 -8.47
C ILE A 10 0.78 9.18 -8.17
N SER A 11 0.95 10.50 -8.04
CA SER A 11 2.23 11.12 -7.69
C SER A 11 2.74 10.67 -6.31
N GLU A 12 1.85 10.56 -5.32
CA GLU A 12 2.19 10.00 -4.01
C GLU A 12 2.63 8.53 -4.11
N LEU A 13 1.96 7.70 -4.92
CA LEU A 13 2.36 6.30 -5.15
C LEU A 13 3.74 6.17 -5.80
N GLU A 14 4.10 7.06 -6.71
CA GLU A 14 5.43 7.12 -7.31
C GLU A 14 6.51 7.44 -6.27
N ILE A 15 6.26 8.40 -5.37
CA ILE A 15 7.15 8.74 -4.25
C ILE A 15 7.31 7.56 -3.29
N ILE A 16 6.21 6.88 -2.97
CA ILE A 16 6.18 5.69 -2.10
C ILE A 16 6.93 4.51 -2.74
N ARG A 17 7.13 4.54 -4.07
CA ARG A 17 7.77 3.49 -4.86
C ARG A 17 7.13 2.13 -4.60
N ILE A 18 5.80 2.08 -4.58
CA ILE A 18 5.03 0.88 -4.23
C ILE A 18 5.41 -0.35 -5.07
N LEU A 19 5.78 -0.15 -6.33
CA LEU A 19 6.22 -1.22 -7.22
C LEU A 19 7.53 -1.88 -6.74
N ASN A 20 8.41 -1.12 -6.07
CA ASN A 20 9.70 -1.59 -5.54
C ASN A 20 9.58 -2.29 -4.19
N TRP A 21 8.39 -2.34 -3.59
CA TRP A 21 8.18 -3.07 -2.35
C TRP A 21 8.45 -4.57 -2.55
N LYS A 22 8.90 -5.24 -1.49
CA LYS A 22 9.01 -6.71 -1.52
C LYS A 22 7.63 -7.32 -1.76
N LYS A 23 7.60 -8.45 -2.45
CA LYS A 23 6.35 -9.21 -2.66
C LYS A 23 5.72 -9.65 -1.33
N HIS A 24 6.56 -10.07 -0.37
CA HIS A 24 6.13 -10.57 0.92
C HIS A 24 6.95 -9.97 2.06
N TYR A 25 6.29 -9.45 3.08
CA TYR A 25 6.87 -9.00 4.34
C TYR A 25 6.48 -9.95 5.46
N ARG A 26 7.44 -10.70 6.01
CA ARG A 26 7.22 -11.60 7.15
C ARG A 26 7.97 -11.12 8.38
N PRO A 27 7.40 -11.31 9.58
CA PRO A 27 8.10 -11.03 10.81
C PRO A 27 9.20 -12.08 11.01
N LYS A 28 10.21 -11.74 11.82
CA LYS A 28 11.31 -12.68 12.15
C LYS A 28 10.88 -13.80 13.09
N VAL A 29 9.76 -13.61 13.77
CA VAL A 29 9.13 -14.54 14.70
C VAL A 29 7.74 -14.80 14.13
N ASP A 30 7.24 -16.03 14.21
CA ASP A 30 5.85 -16.31 13.82
C ASP A 30 4.92 -15.60 14.80
N ILE A 31 4.37 -14.46 14.37
CA ILE A 31 3.37 -13.72 15.13
C ILE A 31 2.02 -14.20 14.61
N CYS A 32 1.36 -15.05 15.40
CA CYS A 32 0.00 -15.52 15.12
C CYS A 32 -1.01 -14.45 15.54
N ASP A 33 -0.83 -13.21 15.09
CA ASP A 33 -1.85 -12.16 15.21
C ASP A 33 -2.39 -11.91 13.82
N GLU A 34 -3.71 -11.88 13.70
CA GLU A 34 -4.47 -11.79 12.44
C GLU A 34 -4.26 -10.48 11.66
N THR A 35 -3.31 -9.63 12.07
CA THR A 35 -3.03 -8.36 11.42
C THR A 35 -2.23 -8.57 10.14
N GLN A 36 -2.97 -8.75 9.05
CA GLN A 36 -2.46 -9.00 7.71
C GLN A 36 -2.85 -7.86 6.78
N TRP A 37 -2.01 -7.60 5.78
CA TRP A 37 -2.35 -6.67 4.71
C TRP A 37 -2.04 -7.27 3.34
N SER A 38 -2.82 -6.85 2.35
CA SER A 38 -2.57 -7.17 0.94
C SER A 38 -2.89 -5.97 0.07
N ILE A 39 -2.07 -5.75 -0.94
CA ILE A 39 -2.25 -4.70 -1.95
C ILE A 39 -2.07 -5.34 -3.32
N THR A 40 -3.05 -5.06 -4.19
CA THR A 40 -3.03 -5.46 -5.59
C THR A 40 -3.02 -4.22 -6.45
N VAL A 41 -1.94 -4.00 -7.19
CA VAL A 41 -1.81 -2.90 -8.15
C VAL A 41 -1.98 -3.49 -9.55
N ARG A 42 -2.98 -3.01 -10.30
CA ARG A 42 -3.22 -3.43 -11.69
C ARG A 42 -2.93 -2.26 -12.63
N ILE A 43 -1.97 -2.44 -13.52
CA ILE A 43 -1.59 -1.46 -14.54
C ILE A 43 -1.75 -2.15 -15.89
N ALA A 44 -2.80 -1.77 -16.64
CA ALA A 44 -3.20 -2.46 -17.86
C ALA A 44 -3.31 -3.98 -17.63
N GLU A 45 -2.44 -4.79 -18.26
CA GLU A 45 -2.41 -6.25 -18.12
C GLU A 45 -1.48 -6.75 -17.01
N ILE A 46 -0.69 -5.87 -16.39
CA ILE A 46 0.31 -6.23 -15.38
C ILE A 46 -0.32 -6.14 -13.99
N VAL A 47 -0.17 -7.21 -13.19
CA VAL A 47 -0.63 -7.29 -11.81
C VAL A 47 0.55 -7.42 -10.87
N PHE A 48 0.62 -6.52 -9.88
CA PHE A 48 1.57 -6.58 -8.78
C PHE A 48 0.83 -6.86 -7.48
N GLU A 49 1.21 -7.96 -6.84
CA GLU A 49 0.68 -8.33 -5.52
C GLU A 49 1.76 -8.11 -4.47
N LYS A 50 1.39 -7.43 -3.39
CA LYS A 50 2.22 -7.19 -2.22
C LYS A 50 1.42 -7.61 -0.99
N TYR A 51 2.03 -8.32 -0.07
CA TYR A 51 1.36 -8.72 1.17
C TYR A 51 2.35 -8.75 2.33
N GLY A 52 1.81 -8.64 3.54
CA GLY A 52 2.62 -8.73 4.73
C GLY A 52 1.85 -9.21 5.94
N ASP A 53 2.61 -9.82 6.84
CA ASP A 53 2.13 -10.49 8.04
C ASP A 53 2.79 -9.77 9.22
N ASN A 54 2.04 -8.87 9.87
CA ASN A 54 2.53 -7.99 10.93
C ASN A 54 3.91 -7.34 10.66
N SER A 55 4.18 -7.06 9.38
CA SER A 55 5.44 -6.50 8.91
C SER A 55 5.17 -5.61 7.71
N TYR A 56 5.70 -4.39 7.76
CA TYR A 56 5.32 -3.31 6.88
C TYR A 56 6.55 -2.70 6.16
N PRO A 57 6.38 -2.20 4.93
CA PRO A 57 7.40 -1.40 4.27
C PRO A 57 7.67 -0.09 5.03
N LYS A 58 8.86 0.49 4.82
CA LYS A 58 9.23 1.75 5.48
C LYS A 58 8.27 2.91 5.20
N SER A 59 7.64 2.91 4.03
CA SER A 59 6.71 3.95 3.57
C SER A 59 5.24 3.57 3.77
N TRP A 60 4.95 2.61 4.66
CA TRP A 60 3.59 2.14 4.92
C TRP A 60 2.66 3.24 5.41
N GLU A 61 3.07 4.03 6.41
CA GLU A 61 2.25 5.12 6.95
C GLU A 61 1.94 6.18 5.88
N ILE A 62 2.90 6.48 5.01
CA ILE A 62 2.71 7.42 3.89
C ILE A 62 1.65 6.87 2.91
N TYR A 63 1.69 5.56 2.65
CA TYR A 63 0.67 4.89 1.83
C TYR A 63 -0.72 4.93 2.47
N CYS A 64 -0.84 4.62 3.76
CA CYS A 64 -2.11 4.71 4.47
C CYS A 64 -2.68 6.13 4.40
N ASN A 65 -1.86 7.15 4.68
CA ASN A 65 -2.27 8.55 4.59
C ASN A 65 -2.72 8.94 3.17
N ALA A 66 -2.03 8.46 2.13
CA ALA A 66 -2.41 8.68 0.74
C ALA A 66 -3.81 8.10 0.43
N ILE A 67 -4.09 6.90 0.94
CA ILE A 67 -5.40 6.26 0.81
C ILE A 67 -6.46 7.04 1.59
N GLU A 68 -6.19 7.44 2.84
CA GLU A 68 -7.14 8.20 3.66
C GLU A 68 -7.58 9.49 3.00
N LYS A 69 -6.63 10.24 2.40
CA LYS A 69 -6.93 11.44 1.62
C LYS A 69 -7.84 11.12 0.44
N LEU A 70 -7.55 10.04 -0.28
CA LEU A 70 -8.30 9.62 -1.47
C LEU A 70 -9.75 9.21 -1.14
N ILE A 71 -9.95 8.46 -0.06
CA ILE A 71 -11.27 7.91 0.31
C ILE A 71 -12.02 8.80 1.32
N ASN A 72 -11.38 9.85 1.81
CA ASN A 72 -11.84 10.77 2.85
C ASN A 72 -12.38 10.04 4.10
N LYS A 73 -11.69 8.97 4.51
CA LYS A 73 -12.00 8.12 5.67
C LYS A 73 -10.71 7.58 6.28
N PRO A 74 -10.68 7.29 7.59
CA PRO A 74 -9.54 6.66 8.23
C PRO A 74 -9.23 5.28 7.65
N PHE A 75 -7.95 4.93 7.60
CA PHE A 75 -7.46 3.62 7.23
C PHE A 75 -7.41 2.77 8.51
N THR A 76 -8.47 2.00 8.75
CA THR A 76 -8.66 1.16 9.94
C THR A 76 -8.34 -0.30 9.68
#